data_AF-A0A365Z3T5-F1
#
_entry.id   AF-A0A365Z3T5-F1
#
_cell.length_a   1.000
_cell.length_b   1.000
_cell.length_c   1.000
_cell.angle_alpha   90.00
_cell.angle_beta   90.00
_cell.angle_gamma   90.00
#
_symmetry.space_group_name_H-M   'P 1'
#
loop_
_entity.id
_entity.type
_entity.pdbx_description
1 polymer ?
#
loop_
_entity_poly.entity_id
_entity_poly.type
_entity_poly.pdbx_seq_one_letter_code
_entity_poly.pdbx_strand_id
1 'polypeptide(L)'
;MTQFQPQPPAPRSRRAPLLLGLLVGVLLGGGGVGLGWLLSSSGDAEGAQADATAACDLVARTPHVDLEADLTGLYRLSAASSLAGAAAEADGAYEPVNEALRDVVNYVQRRMDAESEGFRESMAAARAACAEV
;
A
#
# COMPACT_ATOMS: atom_id res chain seq x y z
N MET A 1 52.52 -34.03 55.66
CA MET A 1 52.64 -34.08 54.19
C MET A 1 51.25 -34.05 53.59
N THR A 2 50.77 -32.88 53.18
CA THR A 2 49.47 -32.73 52.50
C THR A 2 49.72 -32.65 50.99
N GLN A 3 49.20 -33.61 50.23
CA GLN A 3 49.28 -33.58 48.76
C GLN A 3 48.25 -32.60 48.20
N PHE A 4 48.71 -31.71 47.31
CA PHE A 4 47.86 -30.90 46.45
C PHE A 4 47.43 -31.78 45.26
N GLN A 5 46.16 -32.14 45.16
CA GLN A 5 45.61 -32.68 43.91
C GLN A 5 45.07 -31.52 43.05
N PRO A 6 45.53 -31.37 41.79
CA PRO A 6 44.97 -30.37 40.89
C PRO A 6 43.55 -30.77 40.46
N GLN A 7 42.57 -29.89 40.70
CA GLN A 7 41.22 -30.04 40.16
C GLN A 7 41.25 -29.97 38.62
N PRO A 8 40.55 -30.87 37.91
CA PRO A 8 40.43 -30.78 36.47
C PRO A 8 39.63 -29.53 36.07
N PRO A 9 39.98 -28.85 34.97
CA PRO A 9 39.27 -27.66 34.54
C PRO A 9 37.82 -28.00 34.16
N ALA A 10 36.86 -27.20 34.64
CA ALA A 10 35.45 -27.37 34.32
C ALA A 10 35.21 -27.33 32.79
N PRO A 11 34.34 -28.19 32.24
CA PRO A 11 34.08 -28.23 30.81
C PRO A 11 33.43 -26.91 30.36
N ARG A 12 34.14 -26.16 29.52
CA ARG A 12 33.63 -24.92 28.93
C ARG A 12 32.49 -25.24 27.97
N SER A 13 31.28 -24.81 28.33
CA SER A 13 30.07 -24.86 27.51
C SER A 13 30.31 -24.14 26.17
N ARG A 14 30.51 -24.90 25.09
CA ARG A 14 30.63 -24.36 23.73
C ARG A 14 29.31 -23.81 23.15
N ARG A 15 28.20 -23.97 23.87
CA ARG A 15 26.86 -23.54 23.43
C ARG A 15 26.53 -22.09 23.82
N ALA A 16 27.18 -21.56 24.86
CA ALA A 16 27.00 -20.18 25.30
C ALA A 16 27.27 -19.14 24.18
N PRO A 17 28.37 -19.21 23.40
CA PRO A 17 28.60 -18.24 22.32
C PRO A 17 27.61 -18.38 21.16
N LEU A 18 27.11 -19.58 20.88
CA LEU A 18 26.11 -19.82 19.83
C LEU A 18 24.75 -19.22 20.17
N LEU A 19 24.29 -19.40 21.41
CA LEU A 19 23.03 -18.81 21.89
C LEU A 19 23.09 -17.29 21.92
N LEU A 20 24.25 -16.73 22.30
CA LEU A 20 24.48 -15.29 22.29
C LEU A 20 24.43 -14.74 20.85
N GLY A 21 25.08 -15.42 19.90
CA GLY A 21 25.03 -15.05 18.49
C GLY A 21 23.61 -15.09 17.91
N LEU A 22 22.82 -16.10 18.28
CA LEU A 22 21.42 -16.22 17.85
C LEU A 22 20.56 -15.07 18.41
N LEU A 23 20.71 -14.73 19.69
CA LEU A 23 19.99 -13.62 20.32
C LEU A 23 20.33 -12.27 19.68
N VAL A 24 21.62 -12.03 19.41
CA VAL A 24 22.06 -10.81 18.71
C VAL A 24 21.50 -10.76 17.30
N GLY A 25 21.52 -11.89 16.57
CA GLY A 25 20.93 -12.00 15.24
C GLY A 25 19.42 -11.72 15.23
N VAL A 26 18.68 -12.25 16.22
CA VAL A 26 17.24 -12.03 16.35
C VAL A 26 16.91 -10.59 16.75
N LEU A 27 17.69 -9.98 17.64
CA LEU A 27 17.47 -8.59 18.04
C LEU A 27 17.79 -7.62 16.90
N LEU A 28 18.86 -7.86 16.14
CA LEU A 28 19.20 -7.04 14.98
C LEU A 28 18.21 -7.24 13.83
N GLY A 29 17.83 -8.48 13.54
CA GLY A 29 16.85 -8.80 12.51
C GLY A 29 15.45 -8.31 12.87
N GLY A 30 14.96 -8.65 14.06
CA GLY A 30 13.65 -8.26 14.55
C GLY A 30 13.54 -6.75 14.82
N GLY A 31 14.60 -6.14 15.36
CA GLY A 31 14.66 -4.69 15.56
C GLY A 31 14.61 -3.91 14.25
N GLY A 32 15.30 -4.37 13.22
CA GLY A 32 15.24 -3.75 11.89
C GLY A 32 13.86 -3.82 11.25
N VAL A 33 13.21 -4.99 11.32
CA VAL A 33 11.85 -5.17 10.79
C VAL A 33 10.83 -4.35 11.60
N GLY A 34 10.95 -4.32 12.93
CA GLY A 34 10.06 -3.54 13.80
C GLY A 34 10.19 -2.04 13.60
N LEU A 35 11.41 -1.52 13.44
CA LEU A 35 11.65 -0.11 13.12
C LEU A 35 11.14 0.24 11.72
N GLY A 36 11.34 -0.64 10.73
CA GLY A 36 10.78 -0.45 9.39
C GLY A 36 9.25 -0.37 9.40
N TRP A 37 8.59 -1.21 10.19
CA TRP A 37 7.13 -1.19 10.38
C TRP A 37 6.64 0.10 11.07
N LEU A 38 7.34 0.56 12.11
CA LEU A 38 6.99 1.80 12.81
C LEU A 38 7.16 3.04 11.93
N LEU A 39 8.22 3.08 11.12
CA LEU A 39 8.46 4.18 10.18
C LEU A 39 7.45 4.17 9.02
N SER A 40 7.03 2.99 8.55
CA SER A 40 6.00 2.85 7.53
C SER A 40 4.60 3.22 8.05
N SER A 41 4.34 3.06 9.35
CA SER A 41 3.06 3.39 9.98
C SER A 41 2.87 4.89 10.22
N SER A 42 3.94 5.67 10.36
CA SER A 42 3.84 7.14 10.47
C SER A 42 3.52 7.84 9.14
N GLY A 43 3.50 7.10 8.04
CA GLY A 43 3.30 7.60 6.68
C GLY A 43 1.87 7.48 6.16
N ASP A 44 0.85 7.23 6.98
CA ASP A 44 -0.53 7.03 6.50
C ASP A 44 -1.03 8.21 5.62
N ALA A 45 -0.66 9.45 5.95
CA ALA A 45 -0.94 10.62 5.11
C ALA A 45 -0.11 10.67 3.83
N GLU A 46 1.17 10.24 3.87
CA GLU A 46 2.03 10.11 2.68
C GLU A 46 1.55 8.99 1.76
N GLY A 47 1.02 7.89 2.33
CA GLY A 47 0.39 6.78 1.62
C GLY A 47 -0.92 7.22 0.97
N ALA A 48 -1.76 7.96 1.69
CA ALA A 48 -2.99 8.51 1.15
C ALA A 48 -2.74 9.40 -0.07
N GLN A 49 -1.76 10.32 0.04
CA GLN A 49 -1.37 11.17 -1.10
C GLN A 49 -0.83 10.36 -2.27
N ALA A 50 0.01 9.35 -2.01
CA ALA A 50 0.57 8.49 -3.06
C ALA A 50 -0.53 7.70 -3.79
N ASP A 51 -1.51 7.16 -3.06
CA ASP A 51 -2.63 6.43 -3.62
C ASP A 51 -3.55 7.35 -4.43
N ALA A 52 -3.88 8.55 -3.92
CA ALA A 52 -4.66 9.56 -4.65
C ALA A 52 -3.96 10.00 -5.95
N THR A 53 -2.65 10.25 -5.89
CA THR A 53 -1.84 10.61 -7.06
C THR A 53 -1.84 9.48 -8.09
N ALA A 54 -1.63 8.23 -7.66
CA ALA A 54 -1.63 7.07 -8.54
C ALA A 54 -3.01 6.83 -9.17
N ALA A 55 -4.10 7.07 -8.44
CA ALA A 55 -5.46 7.04 -8.97
C ALA A 55 -5.64 8.07 -10.09
N CYS A 56 -5.25 9.33 -9.85
CA CYS A 56 -5.38 10.41 -10.82
C CYS A 56 -4.50 10.22 -12.06
N ASP A 57 -3.30 9.64 -11.91
CA ASP A 57 -2.45 9.23 -13.03
C ASP A 57 -3.11 8.16 -13.91
N LEU A 58 -3.86 7.23 -13.33
CA LEU A 58 -4.62 6.24 -14.09
C LEU A 58 -5.78 6.87 -14.85
N VAL A 59 -6.48 7.84 -14.23
CA VAL A 59 -7.55 8.62 -14.88
C VAL A 59 -7.01 9.41 -16.07
N ALA A 60 -5.88 10.10 -15.90
CA ALA A 60 -5.23 10.86 -16.96
C ALA A 60 -4.81 9.98 -18.15
N ARG A 61 -4.38 8.74 -17.88
CA ARG A 61 -4.01 7.73 -18.89
C ARG A 61 -5.21 6.96 -19.46
N THR A 62 -6.44 7.33 -19.10
CA THR A 62 -7.67 6.68 -19.56
C THR A 62 -8.57 7.69 -20.28
N PRO A 63 -8.23 8.06 -21.54
CA PRO A 63 -9.01 9.03 -22.31
C PRO A 63 -10.37 8.48 -22.78
N HIS A 64 -10.44 7.16 -23.03
CA HIS A 64 -11.63 6.44 -23.47
C HIS A 64 -11.73 5.08 -22.75
N VAL A 65 -12.91 4.47 -22.79
CA VAL A 65 -13.15 3.10 -22.35
C VAL A 65 -13.96 2.40 -23.45
N ASP A 66 -13.49 1.24 -23.89
CA ASP A 66 -14.18 0.38 -24.84
C ASP A 66 -14.51 -0.95 -24.15
N LEU A 67 -15.78 -1.22 -23.90
CA LEU A 67 -16.19 -2.40 -23.16
C LEU A 67 -16.29 -3.65 -24.04
N GLU A 68 -16.23 -3.50 -25.36
CA GLU A 68 -16.41 -4.60 -26.33
C GLU A 68 -15.08 -5.09 -26.89
N ALA A 69 -14.15 -4.17 -27.20
CA ALA A 69 -12.88 -4.51 -27.84
C ALA A 69 -11.67 -4.50 -26.88
N ASP A 70 -11.65 -3.65 -25.84
CA ASP A 70 -10.50 -3.51 -24.93
C ASP A 70 -10.84 -3.05 -23.50
N LEU A 71 -10.85 -4.00 -22.57
CA LEU A 71 -11.14 -3.77 -21.15
C LEU A 71 -10.03 -3.03 -20.39
N THR A 72 -8.91 -2.68 -21.03
CA THR A 72 -7.80 -1.95 -20.39
C THR A 72 -8.29 -0.66 -19.70
N GLY A 73 -9.18 0.10 -20.34
CA GLY A 73 -9.77 1.31 -19.76
C GLY A 73 -10.57 1.02 -18.49
N LEU A 74 -11.41 -0.01 -18.53
CA LEU A 74 -12.21 -0.44 -17.36
C LEU A 74 -11.31 -0.87 -16.20
N TYR A 75 -10.25 -1.63 -16.48
CA TYR A 75 -9.31 -2.07 -15.44
C TYR A 75 -8.55 -0.90 -14.82
N ARG A 76 -8.12 0.08 -15.64
CA ARG A 76 -7.49 1.30 -15.12
C ARG A 76 -8.43 2.09 -14.22
N LEU A 77 -9.70 2.25 -14.61
CA LEU A 77 -10.68 2.96 -13.77
C LEU A 77 -11.01 2.21 -12.48
N SER A 78 -11.11 0.89 -12.54
CA SER A 78 -11.34 0.06 -11.34
C SER A 78 -10.16 0.14 -10.36
N ALA A 79 -8.93 0.12 -10.89
CA ALA A 79 -7.73 0.33 -10.09
C ALA A 79 -7.67 1.74 -9.49
N ALA A 80 -7.99 2.77 -10.30
CA ALA A 80 -8.05 4.15 -9.83
C ALA A 80 -9.08 4.33 -8.69
N SER A 81 -10.29 3.78 -8.84
CA SER A 81 -11.33 3.84 -7.80
C SER A 81 -10.89 3.13 -6.52
N SER A 82 -10.16 2.02 -6.62
CA SER A 82 -9.66 1.28 -5.45
C SER A 82 -8.58 2.06 -4.70
N LEU A 83 -7.66 2.71 -5.43
CA LEU A 83 -6.63 3.58 -4.85
C LEU A 83 -7.23 4.84 -4.22
N ALA A 84 -8.19 5.48 -4.88
CA ALA A 84 -8.89 6.64 -4.32
C ALA A 84 -9.67 6.27 -3.04
N GLY A 85 -10.27 5.08 -3.00
CA GLY A 85 -10.89 4.55 -1.79
C GLY A 85 -9.89 4.32 -0.66
N ALA A 86 -8.72 3.73 -0.96
CA ALA A 86 -7.64 3.56 0.02
C ALA A 86 -7.15 4.91 0.56
N ALA A 87 -6.97 5.90 -0.31
CA ALA A 87 -6.57 7.24 0.07
C ALA A 87 -7.61 7.91 0.99
N ALA A 88 -8.90 7.80 0.67
CA ALA A 88 -9.97 8.42 1.45
C ALA A 88 -10.17 7.75 2.83
N GLU A 89 -9.97 6.43 2.93
CA GLU A 89 -10.00 5.70 4.20
C GLU A 89 -8.82 6.10 5.11
N ALA A 90 -7.65 6.39 4.51
CA ALA A 90 -6.47 6.85 5.23
C ALA A 90 -6.53 8.34 5.59
N ASP A 91 -7.06 9.19 4.71
CA ASP A 91 -7.27 10.62 4.90
C ASP A 91 -8.54 11.10 4.18
N GLY A 92 -9.53 11.54 4.97
CA GLY A 92 -10.83 11.99 4.47
C GLY A 92 -10.78 13.23 3.57
N ALA A 93 -9.65 13.93 3.47
CA ALA A 93 -9.46 14.99 2.48
C ALA A 93 -9.61 14.49 1.03
N TYR A 94 -9.37 13.20 0.77
CA TYR A 94 -9.48 12.58 -0.55
C TYR A 94 -10.87 11.99 -0.87
N GLU A 95 -11.86 12.14 0.02
CA GLU A 95 -13.23 11.65 -0.23
C GLU A 95 -13.85 12.20 -1.54
N PRO A 96 -13.65 13.48 -1.93
CA PRO A 96 -14.17 13.97 -3.21
C PRO A 96 -13.64 13.21 -4.44
N VAL A 97 -12.38 12.77 -4.40
CA VAL A 97 -11.75 11.98 -5.47
C VAL A 97 -12.33 10.55 -5.49
N ASN A 98 -12.50 9.96 -4.30
CA ASN A 98 -13.13 8.65 -4.14
C ASN A 98 -14.57 8.63 -4.68
N GLU A 99 -15.39 9.60 -4.27
CA GLU A 99 -16.79 9.72 -4.71
C GLU A 99 -16.89 9.86 -6.23
N ALA A 100 -16.12 10.78 -6.82
CA ALA A 100 -16.13 10.99 -8.25
C ALA A 100 -15.71 9.74 -9.05
N LEU A 101 -14.73 8.97 -8.57
CA LEU A 101 -14.31 7.74 -9.24
C LEU A 101 -15.26 6.56 -9.02
N ARG A 102 -15.89 6.46 -7.85
CA ARG A 102 -16.95 5.47 -7.61
C ARG A 102 -18.12 5.70 -8.54
N ASP A 103 -18.49 6.95 -8.81
CA ASP A 103 -19.57 7.28 -9.73
C ASP A 103 -19.27 6.82 -11.17
N VAL A 104 -18.04 7.04 -11.65
CA VAL A 104 -17.59 6.53 -12.95
C VAL A 104 -17.73 5.01 -13.03
N VAL A 105 -17.17 4.28 -12.05
CA VAL A 105 -17.18 2.82 -12.04
C VAL A 105 -18.61 2.27 -11.89
N ASN A 106 -19.43 2.86 -11.02
CA ASN A 106 -20.84 2.51 -10.84
C ASN A 106 -21.63 2.71 -12.14
N TYR A 107 -21.35 3.79 -12.87
CA TYR A 107 -22.00 4.05 -14.15
C TYR A 107 -21.67 2.95 -15.15
N VAL A 108 -20.38 2.66 -15.35
CA VAL A 108 -19.93 1.62 -16.28
C VAL A 108 -20.48 0.24 -15.91
N GLN A 109 -20.42 -0.14 -14.63
CA GLN A 109 -20.88 -1.45 -14.19
C GLN A 109 -22.40 -1.65 -14.31
N ARG A 110 -23.20 -0.59 -14.06
CA ARG A 110 -24.67 -0.69 -14.10
C ARG A 110 -25.23 -0.53 -15.50
N ARG A 111 -24.63 0.32 -16.32
CA ARG A 111 -25.14 0.66 -17.66
C ARG A 111 -24.47 -0.15 -18.76
N MET A 112 -23.29 -0.71 -18.51
CA MET A 112 -22.43 -1.36 -19.51
C MET A 112 -22.24 -0.46 -20.75
N ASP A 113 -22.15 0.84 -20.50
CA ASP A 113 -22.12 1.90 -21.51
C ASP A 113 -21.07 2.93 -21.09
N ALA A 114 -20.07 3.12 -21.94
CA ALA A 114 -18.97 4.06 -21.77
C ALA A 114 -18.98 5.21 -22.82
N GLU A 115 -20.04 5.33 -23.61
CA GLU A 115 -20.16 6.38 -24.64
C GLU A 115 -21.24 7.41 -24.31
N SER A 116 -22.18 7.05 -23.44
CA SER A 116 -23.27 7.94 -23.01
C SER A 116 -22.78 9.21 -22.31
N GLU A 117 -23.65 10.23 -22.38
CA GLU A 117 -23.40 11.55 -21.76
C GLU A 117 -23.11 11.45 -20.25
N GLY A 118 -23.81 10.58 -19.53
CA GLY A 118 -23.57 10.36 -18.10
C GLY A 118 -22.20 9.77 -17.76
N PHE A 119 -21.64 8.91 -18.63
CA PHE A 119 -20.26 8.45 -18.47
C PHE A 119 -19.27 9.61 -18.71
N ARG A 120 -19.52 10.45 -19.72
CA ARG A 120 -18.65 11.59 -20.02
C ARG A 120 -18.68 12.64 -18.91
N GLU A 121 -19.85 12.88 -18.32
CA GLU A 121 -20.05 13.79 -17.20
C GLU A 121 -19.32 13.28 -15.94
N SER A 122 -19.51 12.01 -15.57
CA SER A 122 -18.79 11.41 -14.43
C SER A 122 -17.27 11.41 -14.65
N MET A 123 -16.78 11.11 -15.86
CA MET A 123 -15.35 11.22 -16.17
C MET A 123 -14.83 12.66 -16.10
N ALA A 124 -15.63 13.66 -16.45
CA ALA A 124 -15.26 15.07 -16.29
C ALA A 124 -15.18 15.46 -14.82
N ALA A 125 -16.14 15.01 -14.00
CA ALA A 125 -16.12 15.21 -12.55
C ALA A 125 -14.89 14.56 -11.89
N ALA A 126 -14.57 13.31 -12.25
CA ALA A 126 -13.38 12.62 -11.75
C ALA A 126 -12.08 13.37 -12.11
N ARG A 127 -11.98 13.88 -13.34
CA ARG A 127 -10.82 14.71 -13.76
C ARG A 127 -10.74 16.03 -13.02
N ALA A 128 -11.88 16.66 -12.73
CA ALA A 128 -11.93 17.89 -11.95
C ALA A 128 -11.50 17.66 -10.50
N ALA A 129 -12.00 16.59 -9.86
CA ALA A 129 -11.57 16.20 -8.51
C ALA A 129 -10.06 15.93 -8.44
N CYS A 130 -9.51 15.30 -9.48
CA CYS A 130 -8.07 15.06 -9.59
C CYS A 130 -7.20 16.30 -9.83
N ALA A 131 -7.79 17.48 -10.13
CA ALA A 131 -7.00 18.71 -10.29
C ALA A 131 -6.56 19.32 -8.95
N GLU A 132 -7.16 18.87 -7.85
CA GLU A 132 -6.93 19.36 -6.49
C GLU A 132 -6.05 18.41 -5.65
N VAL A 133 -5.55 17.33 -6.28
CA VAL A 133 -4.62 16.35 -5.71
C VAL A 133 -3.18 16.73 -6.04
#